data_AF-A0A1I4DG79-F1
#
_entry.id   AF-A0A1I4DG79-F1
#
_cell.length_a   1.000
_cell.length_b   1.000
_cell.length_c   1.000
_cell.angle_alpha   90.00
_cell.angle_beta   90.00
_cell.angle_gamma   90.00
#
_symmetry.space_group_name_H-M   'P 1'
#
loop_
_entity.id
_entity.type
_entity.pdbx_description
1 polymer ?
#
loop_
_entity_poly.entity_id
_entity_poly.type
_entity_poly.pdbx_seq_one_letter_code
_entity_poly.pdbx_strand_id
1 'polypeptide(L)'
;MTLSLNTGAVATYDAAASRPGQAYVFKYTVKDDEVASDLSIISVNLNGAVLRDAEGKDALISSDLSLMSGTLKVNGYIGSAGNENFYGTSGAETFEGRGGDDIYRINNVGDRVIERKGDGHDTIVATLDFALAEGVEVETIRAAKSIGAADIKLTGNAFAQTLEGTEGRNVLDGRGGADIMRGKGGDDRYYVDSARDVVIEERGGGFDTILTSVSFALAAGLEIEALEIADPAKSSGSTVRLTGNEFANRLTGDRGDNVLDGGGGIDIMRGLGGNDTYTVDKARDQVIEAKGGGTDTVVTTVSYALTAGQEIEALQLAASTGSANLNLTGNEYGQTLIGNAGANRIDGGGGIDIMRGLGGNDTYTLDKARDQVIEAKGGGTDTVVTTVSYALTAGQEIEALQLAASTGQANLNLTGNEFANAIRGNDGNNVLDGSSGSDILTGRAGLDAFVFSTKLGAGNVDRITDFAPVDDTIRLSEDIFTALGAGPLRAAAFKDLSVAGAKVDASDRILYDRDTGALSYDADGSGTAKAIKFAVLDNHAKLTHDDFFVV
;
A
#
# COMPACT_ATOMS: atom_id res chain seq x y z
N MET A 1 -35.89 25.28 -59.17
CA MET A 1 -35.08 26.48 -58.85
C MET A 1 -33.63 26.07 -58.66
N THR A 2 -32.68 26.93 -58.97
CA THR A 2 -31.25 26.73 -58.71
C THR A 2 -30.61 28.03 -58.20
N LEU A 3 -29.51 27.91 -57.46
CA LEU A 3 -28.65 29.03 -57.09
C LEU A 3 -27.31 28.87 -57.80
N SER A 4 -26.78 29.93 -58.40
CA SER A 4 -25.39 29.93 -58.89
C SER A 4 -24.48 30.47 -57.80
N LEU A 5 -23.34 29.83 -57.61
CA LEU A 5 -22.32 30.22 -56.65
C LEU A 5 -21.18 30.97 -57.34
N ASN A 6 -20.45 31.80 -56.59
CA ASN A 6 -19.27 32.53 -57.07
C ASN A 6 -18.15 31.64 -57.63
N THR A 7 -18.13 30.35 -57.30
CA THR A 7 -17.21 29.36 -57.87
C THR A 7 -17.64 28.84 -59.24
N GLY A 8 -18.78 29.32 -59.77
CA GLY A 8 -19.38 28.85 -61.01
C GLY A 8 -20.22 27.58 -60.85
N ALA A 9 -20.34 27.07 -59.63
CA ALA A 9 -21.11 25.88 -59.32
C ALA A 9 -22.61 26.19 -59.12
N VAL A 10 -23.46 25.15 -59.15
CA VAL A 10 -24.93 25.30 -59.10
C VAL A 10 -25.51 24.48 -57.95
N ALA A 11 -26.16 25.15 -57.00
CA ALA A 11 -26.98 24.52 -55.98
C ALA A 11 -28.40 24.26 -56.53
N THR A 12 -28.96 23.10 -56.23
CA THR A 12 -30.26 22.65 -56.73
C THR A 12 -31.32 22.70 -55.64
N TYR A 13 -32.55 23.07 -55.99
CA TYR A 13 -33.65 23.14 -55.02
C TYR A 13 -34.02 21.77 -54.45
N ASP A 14 -34.12 21.69 -53.12
CA ASP A 14 -34.62 20.52 -52.42
C ASP A 14 -36.09 20.70 -52.04
N ALA A 15 -36.97 20.11 -52.85
CA ALA A 15 -38.40 20.14 -52.61
C ALA A 15 -38.84 19.37 -51.36
N ALA A 16 -38.09 18.35 -50.94
CA ALA A 16 -38.44 17.52 -49.78
C ALA A 16 -38.08 18.20 -48.46
N ALA A 17 -37.00 18.98 -48.45
CA ALA A 17 -36.56 19.74 -47.28
C ALA A 17 -37.28 21.10 -47.13
N SER A 18 -37.88 21.62 -48.19
CA SER A 18 -38.56 22.92 -48.19
C SER A 18 -40.02 22.81 -47.75
N ARG A 19 -40.45 23.68 -46.80
CA ARG A 19 -41.82 23.71 -46.29
C ARG A 19 -42.53 25.03 -46.61
N PRO A 20 -43.85 25.02 -46.89
CA PRO A 20 -44.62 26.25 -47.09
C PRO A 20 -44.50 27.20 -45.89
N GLY A 21 -44.27 28.48 -46.15
CA GLY A 21 -44.10 29.51 -45.10
C GLY A 21 -42.73 29.52 -44.41
N GLN A 22 -41.76 28.73 -44.86
CA GLN A 22 -40.38 28.71 -44.37
C GLN A 22 -39.38 29.05 -45.50
N ALA A 23 -38.10 29.13 -45.15
CA ALA A 23 -37.03 29.31 -46.13
C ALA A 23 -36.96 28.13 -47.13
N TYR A 24 -36.72 28.44 -48.41
CA TYR A 24 -36.46 27.42 -49.43
C TYR A 24 -35.06 26.83 -49.23
N VAL A 25 -34.98 25.50 -49.25
CA VAL A 25 -33.74 24.76 -49.05
C VAL A 25 -33.14 24.37 -50.40
N PHE A 26 -31.83 24.57 -50.55
CA PHE A 26 -31.06 24.16 -51.73
C PHE A 26 -29.93 23.21 -51.29
N LYS A 27 -29.58 22.27 -52.17
CA LYS A 27 -28.50 21.30 -52.00
C LYS A 27 -27.38 21.58 -52.99
N TYR A 28 -26.15 21.58 -52.48
CA TYR A 28 -24.92 21.69 -53.26
C TYR A 28 -23.92 20.66 -52.73
N THR A 29 -23.19 20.01 -53.63
CA THR A 29 -22.06 19.13 -53.29
C THR A 29 -20.79 19.96 -53.42
N VAL A 30 -20.15 20.24 -52.28
CA VAL A 30 -18.86 20.93 -52.22
C VAL A 30 -17.79 20.01 -52.81
N LYS A 31 -16.88 20.56 -53.61
CA LYS A 31 -15.75 19.80 -54.18
C LYS A 31 -14.59 19.71 -53.20
N ASP A 32 -13.67 18.78 -53.44
CA ASP A 32 -12.39 18.69 -52.72
C ASP A 32 -11.71 20.07 -52.66
N ASP A 33 -11.22 20.43 -51.46
CA ASP A 33 -10.56 21.71 -51.13
C ASP A 33 -11.42 23.01 -51.26
N GLU A 34 -12.73 22.92 -51.53
CA GLU A 34 -13.63 24.08 -51.55
C GLU A 34 -14.16 24.37 -50.13
N VAL A 35 -13.93 25.58 -49.60
CA VAL A 35 -14.34 25.95 -48.23
C VAL A 35 -15.65 26.73 -48.26
N ALA A 36 -16.60 26.40 -47.38
CA ALA A 36 -17.92 27.03 -47.36
C ALA A 36 -17.90 28.55 -47.13
N SER A 37 -16.88 29.08 -46.43
CA SER A 37 -16.67 30.53 -46.27
C SER A 37 -16.50 31.25 -47.60
N ASP A 38 -16.08 30.53 -48.63
CA ASP A 38 -15.76 31.06 -49.94
C ASP A 38 -16.94 30.94 -50.90
N LEU A 39 -18.06 30.31 -50.49
CA LEU A 39 -19.24 30.13 -51.32
C LEU A 39 -20.27 31.24 -51.08
N SER A 40 -20.47 32.08 -52.09
CA SER A 40 -21.51 33.12 -52.10
C SER A 40 -22.50 32.94 -53.25
N ILE A 41 -23.78 33.19 -52.98
CA ILE A 41 -24.85 33.12 -53.99
C ILE A 41 -24.74 34.35 -54.88
N ILE A 42 -24.49 34.13 -56.18
CA ILE A 42 -24.37 35.21 -57.18
C ILE A 42 -25.62 35.37 -58.04
N SER A 43 -26.48 34.36 -58.15
CA SER A 43 -27.77 34.46 -58.84
C SER A 43 -28.74 33.35 -58.47
N VAL A 44 -30.03 33.59 -58.73
CA VAL A 44 -31.11 32.61 -58.56
C VAL A 44 -31.81 32.41 -59.90
N ASN A 45 -32.03 31.16 -60.28
CA ASN A 45 -32.83 30.79 -61.44
C ASN A 45 -34.05 30.00 -60.99
N LEU A 46 -35.24 30.53 -61.23
CA LEU A 46 -36.49 29.89 -60.81
C LEU A 46 -36.91 28.71 -61.68
N ASN A 47 -36.31 28.51 -62.87
CA ASN A 47 -36.70 27.49 -63.85
C ASN A 47 -38.22 27.48 -64.10
N GLY A 48 -38.82 28.67 -64.25
CA GLY A 48 -40.26 28.83 -64.50
C GLY A 48 -41.16 28.67 -63.27
N ALA A 49 -40.61 28.43 -62.09
CA ALA A 49 -41.39 28.44 -60.85
C ALA A 49 -41.84 29.86 -60.47
N VAL A 50 -43.04 29.97 -59.89
CA VAL A 50 -43.58 31.20 -59.34
C VAL A 50 -43.55 31.09 -57.82
N LEU A 51 -42.80 31.95 -57.15
CA LEU A 51 -42.84 32.04 -55.70
C LEU A 51 -44.06 32.85 -55.27
N ARG A 52 -44.73 32.42 -54.20
CA ARG A 52 -45.89 33.11 -53.64
C ARG A 52 -45.70 33.31 -52.15
N ASP A 53 -46.16 34.44 -51.62
CA ASP A 53 -46.21 34.67 -50.17
C ASP A 53 -47.27 33.78 -49.49
N ALA A 54 -47.38 33.87 -48.16
CA ALA A 54 -48.32 33.07 -47.37
C ALA A 54 -49.79 33.37 -47.73
N GLU A 55 -50.04 34.53 -48.32
CA GLU A 55 -51.33 35.02 -48.81
C GLU A 55 -51.59 34.63 -50.28
N GLY A 56 -50.66 33.91 -50.93
CA GLY A 56 -50.81 33.34 -52.27
C GLY A 56 -50.53 34.31 -53.41
N LYS A 57 -49.91 35.47 -53.13
CA LYS A 57 -49.54 36.49 -54.11
C LYS A 57 -48.14 36.24 -54.64
N ASP A 58 -47.94 36.40 -55.95
CA ASP A 58 -46.65 36.20 -56.60
C ASP A 58 -45.58 37.15 -56.02
N ALA A 59 -44.49 36.57 -55.53
CA ALA A 59 -43.34 37.30 -55.00
C ALA A 59 -42.48 37.83 -56.15
N LEU A 60 -42.23 39.15 -56.13
CA LEU A 60 -41.32 39.82 -57.06
C LEU A 60 -39.87 39.51 -56.68
N ILE A 61 -39.28 38.48 -57.30
CA ILE A 61 -37.83 38.29 -57.30
C ILE A 61 -37.27 39.01 -58.52
N SER A 62 -37.31 40.34 -58.51
CA SER A 62 -36.43 41.10 -59.40
C SER A 62 -34.99 40.83 -58.98
N SER A 63 -34.05 41.00 -59.91
CA SER A 63 -32.59 40.80 -59.84
C SER A 63 -31.84 41.52 -58.70
N ASP A 64 -32.53 41.96 -57.66
CA ASP A 64 -32.01 42.60 -56.48
C ASP A 64 -31.59 41.55 -55.45
N LEU A 65 -30.32 41.17 -55.51
CA LEU A 65 -29.68 40.24 -54.57
C LEU A 65 -29.66 40.80 -53.13
N SER A 66 -29.97 42.08 -52.92
CA SER A 66 -30.00 42.70 -51.57
C SER A 66 -31.12 42.15 -50.66
N LEU A 67 -32.14 41.51 -51.23
CA LEU A 67 -33.22 40.83 -50.51
C LEU A 67 -32.91 39.36 -50.19
N MET A 68 -31.83 38.81 -50.77
CA MET A 68 -31.35 37.45 -50.51
C MET A 68 -30.36 37.47 -49.34
N SER A 69 -30.81 37.85 -48.15
CA SER A 69 -30.00 37.68 -46.94
C SER A 69 -30.13 36.24 -46.44
N GLY A 70 -29.04 35.48 -46.48
CA GLY A 70 -28.97 34.14 -45.92
C GLY A 70 -27.53 33.68 -45.84
N THR A 71 -27.12 33.13 -44.70
CA THR A 71 -25.84 32.42 -44.58
C THR A 71 -26.01 31.06 -45.25
N LEU A 72 -25.15 30.71 -46.22
CA LEU A 72 -25.04 29.32 -46.67
C LEU A 72 -24.60 28.50 -45.45
N LYS A 73 -25.50 27.67 -44.91
CA LYS A 73 -25.17 26.72 -43.86
C LYS A 73 -24.90 25.38 -44.54
N VAL A 74 -23.65 24.97 -44.58
CA VAL A 74 -23.30 23.58 -44.90
C VAL A 74 -23.71 22.79 -43.68
N ASN A 75 -24.70 21.90 -43.83
CA ASN A 75 -25.18 21.07 -42.72
C ASN A 75 -24.49 19.71 -42.68
N GLY A 76 -23.57 19.45 -43.61
CA GLY A 76 -22.76 18.26 -43.63
C GLY A 76 -21.96 18.07 -44.92
N TYR A 77 -20.91 17.26 -44.82
CA TYR A 77 -20.05 16.79 -45.89
C TYR A 77 -20.22 15.29 -46.03
N ILE A 78 -20.36 14.81 -47.26
CA ILE A 78 -20.44 13.39 -47.58
C ILE A 78 -19.31 13.11 -48.56
N GLY A 79 -18.35 12.29 -48.14
CA GLY A 79 -17.18 11.86 -48.87
C GLY A 79 -17.43 10.73 -49.86
N SER A 80 -16.33 10.19 -50.34
CA SER A 80 -16.26 9.09 -51.31
C SER A 80 -15.75 7.81 -50.64
N ALA A 81 -15.13 6.90 -51.38
CA ALA A 81 -14.49 5.71 -50.81
C ALA A 81 -12.97 5.85 -50.80
N GLY A 82 -12.48 7.09 -50.88
CA GLY A 82 -11.07 7.44 -50.97
C GLY A 82 -10.70 8.38 -49.83
N ASN A 83 -9.41 8.70 -49.71
CA ASN A 83 -8.93 9.48 -48.57
C ASN A 83 -9.26 10.97 -48.77
N GLU A 84 -10.06 11.52 -47.88
CA GLU A 84 -10.49 12.91 -47.89
C GLU A 84 -10.02 13.70 -46.66
N ASN A 85 -10.05 15.02 -46.80
CA ASN A 85 -9.70 15.94 -45.73
C ASN A 85 -10.80 16.98 -45.60
N PHE A 86 -11.63 16.79 -44.58
CA PHE A 86 -12.77 17.63 -44.30
C PHE A 86 -12.40 18.77 -43.36
N TYR A 87 -12.76 19.99 -43.75
CA TYR A 87 -12.54 21.21 -42.96
C TYR A 87 -13.86 21.75 -42.43
N GLY A 88 -14.03 21.74 -41.10
CA GLY A 88 -15.14 22.39 -40.44
C GLY A 88 -15.13 23.91 -40.62
N THR A 89 -16.31 24.50 -40.50
CA THR A 89 -16.54 25.94 -40.57
C THR A 89 -16.86 26.49 -39.17
N SER A 90 -17.20 27.76 -39.04
CA SER A 90 -17.70 28.27 -37.76
C SER A 90 -19.09 27.72 -37.39
N GLY A 91 -19.80 27.07 -38.33
CA GLY A 91 -21.07 26.40 -38.11
C GLY A 91 -20.90 25.01 -37.47
N ALA A 92 -22.02 24.31 -37.26
CA ALA A 92 -22.01 22.92 -36.85
C ALA A 92 -22.23 22.04 -38.08
N GLU A 93 -21.32 21.12 -38.35
CA GLU A 93 -21.36 20.25 -39.52
C GLU A 93 -21.47 18.76 -39.17
N THR A 94 -21.89 17.95 -40.14
CA THR A 94 -21.86 16.48 -40.04
C THR A 94 -21.01 15.92 -41.17
N PHE A 95 -19.90 15.26 -40.86
CA PHE A 95 -19.00 14.62 -41.81
C PHE A 95 -19.33 13.13 -41.94
N GLU A 96 -19.43 12.60 -43.16
CA GLU A 96 -19.59 11.17 -43.46
C GLU A 96 -18.56 10.77 -44.53
N GLY A 97 -17.52 10.01 -44.19
CA GLY A 97 -16.42 9.63 -45.11
C GLY A 97 -16.85 8.69 -46.22
N ARG A 98 -17.37 7.51 -45.85
CA ARG A 98 -17.80 6.38 -46.74
C ARG A 98 -16.67 5.54 -47.34
N GLY A 99 -15.51 5.53 -46.69
CA GLY A 99 -14.36 4.68 -47.00
C GLY A 99 -13.09 5.48 -47.28
N GLY A 100 -11.92 4.88 -47.15
CA GLY A 100 -10.64 5.58 -47.22
C GLY A 100 -10.12 5.97 -45.83
N ASP A 101 -8.88 6.44 -45.77
CA ASP A 101 -8.29 6.98 -44.54
C ASP A 101 -8.52 8.49 -44.49
N ASP A 102 -9.59 8.92 -43.83
CA ASP A 102 -10.10 10.29 -43.84
C ASP A 102 -9.55 11.14 -42.68
N ILE A 103 -9.53 12.46 -42.89
CA ILE A 103 -9.17 13.43 -41.86
C ILE A 103 -10.31 14.44 -41.62
N TYR A 104 -10.85 14.46 -40.41
CA TYR A 104 -11.91 15.36 -39.95
C TYR A 104 -11.35 16.48 -39.10
N ARG A 105 -11.34 17.72 -39.60
CA ARG A 105 -10.89 18.89 -38.82
C ARG A 105 -12.06 19.58 -38.14
N ILE A 106 -12.14 19.37 -36.83
CA ILE A 106 -13.24 19.80 -35.96
C ILE A 106 -12.89 21.13 -35.30
N ASN A 107 -13.74 22.13 -35.51
CA ASN A 107 -13.58 23.50 -34.98
C ASN A 107 -14.86 24.09 -34.39
N ASN A 108 -15.95 23.31 -34.34
CA ASN A 108 -17.17 23.66 -33.63
C ASN A 108 -17.65 22.52 -32.71
N VAL A 109 -18.17 22.88 -31.52
CA VAL A 109 -18.75 21.91 -30.56
C VAL A 109 -19.94 21.11 -31.11
N GLY A 110 -20.61 21.62 -32.15
CA GLY A 110 -21.73 20.98 -32.81
C GLY A 110 -21.32 20.05 -33.96
N ASP A 111 -20.04 19.96 -34.30
CA ASP A 111 -19.56 19.10 -35.36
C ASP A 111 -19.72 17.62 -34.99
N ARG A 112 -20.06 16.82 -35.99
CA ARG A 112 -20.32 15.38 -35.84
C ARG A 112 -19.61 14.61 -36.94
N VAL A 113 -19.00 13.49 -36.59
CA VAL A 113 -18.43 12.53 -37.54
C VAL A 113 -19.30 11.28 -37.55
N ILE A 114 -19.55 10.76 -38.75
CA ILE A 114 -20.23 9.50 -38.99
C ILE A 114 -19.24 8.63 -39.76
N GLU A 115 -18.66 7.66 -39.06
CA GLU A 115 -17.85 6.61 -39.67
C GLU A 115 -18.49 5.24 -39.50
N ARG A 116 -18.31 4.38 -40.49
CA ARG A 116 -18.80 3.00 -40.45
C ARG A 116 -17.65 2.02 -40.33
N LYS A 117 -18.02 0.82 -39.91
CA LYS A 117 -17.08 -0.28 -39.75
C LYS A 117 -16.33 -0.62 -41.03
N GLY A 118 -15.01 -0.55 -40.94
CA GLY A 118 -14.09 -0.93 -42.01
C GLY A 118 -14.02 0.07 -43.15
N ASP A 119 -14.42 1.32 -42.91
CA ASP A 119 -14.30 2.40 -43.91
C ASP A 119 -12.83 2.85 -44.04
N GLY A 120 -11.97 2.73 -43.02
CA GLY A 120 -10.53 2.92 -43.21
C GLY A 120 -9.80 3.07 -41.90
N HIS A 121 -8.72 3.85 -41.88
CA HIS A 121 -8.08 4.34 -40.66
C HIS A 121 -8.18 5.85 -40.58
N ASP A 122 -9.14 6.33 -39.80
CA ASP A 122 -9.59 7.71 -39.82
C ASP A 122 -8.99 8.54 -38.69
N THR A 123 -8.90 9.86 -38.92
CA THR A 123 -8.30 10.80 -37.98
C THR A 123 -9.19 12.02 -37.74
N ILE A 124 -9.51 12.27 -36.48
CA ILE A 124 -10.06 13.56 -36.03
C ILE A 124 -8.91 14.48 -35.59
N VAL A 125 -8.94 15.73 -36.07
CA VAL A 125 -8.04 16.81 -35.68
C VAL A 125 -8.86 17.92 -35.05
N ALA A 126 -8.81 18.04 -33.73
CA ALA A 126 -9.67 18.95 -32.97
C ALA A 126 -8.95 20.22 -32.52
N THR A 127 -9.60 21.38 -32.67
CA THR A 127 -9.12 22.66 -32.11
C THR A 127 -9.84 23.05 -30.80
N LEU A 128 -10.68 22.16 -30.27
CA LEU A 128 -11.46 22.33 -29.04
C LEU A 128 -11.72 20.95 -28.43
N ASP A 129 -12.30 20.92 -27.23
CA ASP A 129 -12.72 19.68 -26.60
C ASP A 129 -13.62 18.84 -27.53
N PHE A 130 -13.31 17.55 -27.65
CA PHE A 130 -14.02 16.65 -28.55
C PHE A 130 -14.32 15.31 -27.88
N ALA A 131 -15.54 14.83 -28.07
CA ALA A 131 -15.94 13.50 -27.65
C ALA A 131 -16.50 12.72 -28.84
N LEU A 132 -15.89 11.58 -29.12
CA LEU A 132 -16.34 10.68 -30.17
C LEU A 132 -17.69 10.07 -29.77
N ALA A 133 -18.64 10.09 -30.71
CA ALA A 133 -19.96 9.51 -30.49
C ALA A 133 -19.87 7.98 -30.44
N GLU A 134 -20.81 7.34 -29.74
CA GLU A 134 -20.91 5.88 -29.72
C GLU A 134 -21.13 5.30 -31.12
N GLY A 135 -20.47 4.18 -31.40
CA GLY A 135 -20.61 3.47 -32.68
C GLY A 135 -19.87 4.08 -33.87
N VAL A 136 -19.14 5.18 -33.67
CA VAL A 136 -18.27 5.79 -34.69
C VAL A 136 -16.89 5.13 -34.64
N GLU A 137 -16.46 4.48 -35.72
CA GLU A 137 -15.17 3.80 -35.81
C GLU A 137 -14.10 4.75 -36.35
N VAL A 138 -13.63 5.70 -35.52
CA VAL A 138 -12.44 6.52 -35.81
C VAL A 138 -11.30 6.06 -34.92
N GLU A 139 -10.14 5.79 -35.51
CA GLU A 139 -8.97 5.23 -34.81
C GLU A 139 -8.12 6.28 -34.12
N THR A 140 -8.03 7.51 -34.65
CA THR A 140 -7.17 8.55 -34.06
C THR A 140 -7.94 9.84 -33.78
N ILE A 141 -7.78 10.37 -32.58
CA ILE A 141 -8.26 11.69 -32.19
C ILE A 141 -7.05 12.48 -31.71
N ARG A 142 -6.71 13.59 -32.36
CA ARG A 142 -5.56 14.42 -31.96
C ARG A 142 -5.88 15.90 -31.91
N ALA A 143 -5.21 16.59 -31.02
CA ALA A 143 -5.20 18.03 -30.96
C ALA A 143 -4.55 18.64 -32.22
N ALA A 144 -5.14 19.72 -32.72
CA ALA A 144 -4.60 20.46 -33.83
C ALA A 144 -3.32 21.20 -33.44
N LYS A 145 -2.28 21.14 -34.28
CA LYS A 145 -1.04 21.91 -34.03
C LYS A 145 -1.28 23.43 -33.89
N SER A 146 -2.35 23.94 -34.48
CA SER A 146 -2.70 25.36 -34.43
C SER A 146 -3.11 25.87 -33.05
N ILE A 147 -3.50 24.98 -32.12
CA ILE A 147 -3.87 25.39 -30.76
C ILE A 147 -2.66 25.48 -29.81
N GLY A 148 -1.46 25.11 -30.27
CA GLY A 148 -0.24 25.21 -29.46
C GLY A 148 -0.31 24.34 -28.20
N ALA A 149 0.09 24.89 -27.05
CA ALA A 149 0.07 24.25 -25.73
C ALA A 149 -1.23 24.56 -24.96
N ALA A 150 -2.37 24.58 -25.64
CA ALA A 150 -3.66 24.83 -25.02
C ALA A 150 -4.24 23.55 -24.44
N ASP A 151 -4.71 23.61 -23.18
CA ASP A 151 -5.49 22.56 -22.52
C ASP A 151 -6.62 22.06 -23.45
N ILE A 152 -6.74 20.74 -23.63
CA ILE A 152 -7.81 20.12 -24.44
C ILE A 152 -8.32 18.84 -23.79
N LYS A 153 -9.63 18.59 -23.88
CA LYS A 153 -10.25 17.33 -23.54
C LYS A 153 -10.56 16.50 -24.79
N LEU A 154 -9.98 15.30 -24.88
CA LEU A 154 -10.31 14.34 -25.93
C LEU A 154 -10.93 13.10 -25.29
N THR A 155 -12.07 12.66 -25.83
CA THR A 155 -12.79 11.49 -25.32
C THR A 155 -13.11 10.53 -26.46
N GLY A 156 -12.68 9.27 -26.31
CA GLY A 156 -12.96 8.15 -27.22
C GLY A 156 -14.35 7.55 -27.03
N ASN A 157 -14.51 6.29 -27.41
CA ASN A 157 -15.77 5.55 -27.28
C ASN A 157 -15.56 4.08 -26.84
N ALA A 158 -16.23 3.10 -27.44
CA ALA A 158 -16.10 1.69 -27.04
C ALA A 158 -15.08 0.90 -27.89
N PHE A 159 -14.46 1.57 -28.87
CA PHE A 159 -13.43 0.98 -29.73
C PHE A 159 -12.04 1.44 -29.30
N ALA A 160 -10.99 0.79 -29.82
CA ALA A 160 -9.63 1.23 -29.55
C ALA A 160 -9.31 2.53 -30.33
N GLN A 161 -8.85 3.55 -29.62
CA GLN A 161 -8.40 4.82 -30.18
C GLN A 161 -6.98 5.19 -29.76
N THR A 162 -6.33 6.00 -30.60
CA THR A 162 -5.15 6.79 -30.24
C THR A 162 -5.58 8.23 -29.97
N LEU A 163 -5.37 8.71 -28.75
CA LEU A 163 -5.66 10.07 -28.29
C LEU A 163 -4.33 10.84 -28.14
N GLU A 164 -4.17 11.94 -28.86
CA GLU A 164 -2.96 12.79 -28.75
C GLU A 164 -3.31 14.23 -28.36
N GLY A 165 -2.87 14.65 -27.17
CA GLY A 165 -3.04 15.99 -26.61
C GLY A 165 -2.02 17.01 -27.13
N THR A 166 -1.88 18.09 -26.36
CA THR A 166 -0.94 19.21 -26.59
C THR A 166 0.11 19.28 -25.48
N GLU A 167 1.03 20.24 -25.53
CA GLU A 167 1.93 20.53 -24.38
C GLU A 167 1.23 21.26 -23.21
N GLY A 168 -0.10 21.46 -23.27
CA GLY A 168 -0.92 22.01 -22.20
C GLY A 168 -1.46 20.93 -21.26
N ARG A 169 -2.32 21.30 -20.31
CA ARG A 169 -2.92 20.33 -19.36
C ARG A 169 -4.14 19.68 -19.99
N ASN A 170 -3.96 18.48 -20.51
CA ASN A 170 -4.96 17.75 -21.26
C ASN A 170 -5.78 16.80 -20.36
N VAL A 171 -6.97 16.45 -20.84
CA VAL A 171 -7.78 15.36 -20.29
C VAL A 171 -8.06 14.36 -21.40
N LEU A 172 -7.46 13.18 -21.30
CA LEU A 172 -7.62 12.11 -22.28
C LEU A 172 -8.42 10.97 -21.65
N ASP A 173 -9.55 10.62 -22.27
CA ASP A 173 -10.47 9.60 -21.79
C ASP A 173 -10.78 8.62 -22.91
N GLY A 174 -10.09 7.48 -22.92
CA GLY A 174 -10.27 6.45 -23.95
C GLY A 174 -11.68 5.88 -23.98
N ARG A 175 -12.31 5.78 -22.79
CA ARG A 175 -13.47 4.93 -22.52
C ARG A 175 -13.14 3.46 -22.84
N GLY A 176 -14.14 2.67 -23.21
CA GLY A 176 -13.92 1.24 -23.45
C GLY A 176 -13.02 1.01 -24.64
N GLY A 177 -12.05 0.11 -24.55
CA GLY A 177 -11.17 -0.11 -25.67
C GLY A 177 -9.85 -0.72 -25.24
N ALA A 178 -8.87 -0.59 -26.12
CA ALA A 178 -7.47 -0.77 -25.78
C ALA A 178 -6.75 0.43 -26.38
N ASP A 179 -6.80 1.53 -25.64
CA ASP A 179 -6.49 2.85 -26.16
C ASP A 179 -5.01 3.20 -25.99
N ILE A 180 -4.53 4.15 -26.80
CA ILE A 180 -3.21 4.75 -26.64
C ILE A 180 -3.43 6.22 -26.35
N MET A 181 -3.00 6.70 -25.19
CA MET A 181 -3.16 8.10 -24.79
C MET A 181 -1.79 8.77 -24.61
N ARG A 182 -1.62 9.93 -25.25
CA ARG A 182 -0.38 10.73 -25.26
C ARG A 182 -0.71 12.18 -24.95
N GLY A 183 -0.46 12.66 -23.73
CA GLY A 183 -0.67 14.07 -23.39
C GLY A 183 0.45 14.96 -23.91
N LYS A 184 1.72 14.54 -23.72
CA LYS A 184 2.99 15.19 -24.07
C LYS A 184 3.62 15.90 -22.88
N GLY A 185 3.43 17.21 -22.76
CA GLY A 185 3.85 17.97 -21.59
C GLY A 185 2.65 18.70 -21.01
N GLY A 186 2.83 19.41 -19.90
CA GLY A 186 1.73 19.86 -19.06
C GLY A 186 1.36 18.80 -18.01
N ASP A 187 0.53 19.20 -17.05
CA ASP A 187 -0.02 18.31 -16.02
C ASP A 187 -1.31 17.64 -16.56
N ASP A 188 -1.17 16.44 -17.09
CA ASP A 188 -2.19 15.70 -17.82
C ASP A 188 -3.02 14.76 -16.93
N ARG A 189 -4.25 14.47 -17.38
CA ARG A 189 -5.12 13.45 -16.78
C ARG A 189 -5.54 12.40 -17.80
N TYR A 190 -5.26 11.14 -17.48
CA TYR A 190 -5.61 9.98 -18.29
C TYR A 190 -6.69 9.16 -17.58
N TYR A 191 -7.82 8.89 -18.24
CA TYR A 191 -8.81 7.95 -17.75
C TYR A 191 -8.58 6.58 -18.37
N VAL A 192 -8.32 5.59 -17.52
CA VAL A 192 -8.04 4.20 -17.90
C VAL A 192 -9.17 3.31 -17.37
N ASP A 193 -9.87 2.62 -18.25
CA ASP A 193 -10.89 1.64 -17.86
C ASP A 193 -10.65 0.24 -18.41
N SER A 194 -9.56 0.07 -19.17
CA SER A 194 -9.08 -1.21 -19.63
C SER A 194 -7.62 -1.41 -19.25
N ALA A 195 -7.28 -2.58 -18.73
CA ALA A 195 -5.89 -2.95 -18.45
C ALA A 195 -5.04 -3.08 -19.73
N ARG A 196 -5.66 -2.91 -20.91
CA ARG A 196 -5.00 -2.88 -22.21
C ARG A 196 -4.71 -1.47 -22.72
N ASP A 197 -5.16 -0.43 -22.01
CA ASP A 197 -4.84 0.94 -22.35
C ASP A 197 -3.36 1.22 -22.10
N VAL A 198 -2.78 2.08 -22.94
CA VAL A 198 -1.37 2.46 -22.91
C VAL A 198 -1.28 3.97 -22.79
N VAL A 199 -0.74 4.43 -21.67
CA VAL A 199 -0.40 5.84 -21.45
C VAL A 199 1.07 6.06 -21.83
N ILE A 200 1.36 7.18 -22.49
CA ILE A 200 2.70 7.51 -22.96
C ILE A 200 3.02 8.98 -22.70
N GLU A 201 3.97 9.19 -21.78
CA GLU A 201 4.48 10.50 -21.40
C GLU A 201 5.80 10.85 -22.08
N GLU A 202 6.04 12.15 -22.24
CA GLU A 202 7.38 12.67 -22.51
C GLU A 202 8.12 12.93 -21.19
N ARG A 203 9.44 12.77 -21.23
CA ARG A 203 10.28 12.98 -20.05
C ARG A 203 10.19 14.41 -19.54
N GLY A 204 9.84 14.60 -18.27
CA GLY A 204 9.63 15.90 -17.65
C GLY A 204 8.40 16.63 -18.18
N GLY A 205 7.36 15.89 -18.57
CA GLY A 205 6.10 16.39 -19.11
C GLY A 205 5.33 17.29 -18.15
N GLY A 206 5.21 16.90 -16.88
CA GLY A 206 4.52 17.69 -15.87
C GLY A 206 4.35 16.90 -14.59
N PHE A 207 3.27 17.18 -13.85
CA PHE A 207 2.72 16.27 -12.85
C PHE A 207 1.49 15.59 -13.43
N ASP A 208 1.64 14.32 -13.77
CA ASP A 208 0.68 13.58 -14.57
C ASP A 208 -0.10 12.57 -13.71
N THR A 209 -1.39 12.41 -14.02
CA THR A 209 -2.30 11.57 -13.22
C THR A 209 -3.04 10.56 -14.09
N ILE A 210 -2.95 9.28 -13.72
CA ILE A 210 -3.84 8.23 -14.22
C ILE A 210 -4.99 8.05 -13.22
N LEU A 211 -6.21 8.18 -13.73
CA LEU A 211 -7.47 7.87 -13.06
C LEU A 211 -7.99 6.54 -13.61
N THR A 212 -7.80 5.45 -12.89
CA THR A 212 -8.18 4.11 -13.33
C THR A 212 -9.50 3.64 -12.71
N SER A 213 -10.25 2.79 -13.41
CA SER A 213 -11.38 2.03 -12.84
C SER A 213 -11.11 0.52 -12.75
N VAL A 214 -9.90 0.11 -13.13
CA VAL A 214 -9.41 -1.27 -13.11
C VAL A 214 -8.09 -1.37 -12.36
N SER A 215 -7.67 -2.60 -12.07
CA SER A 215 -6.29 -2.84 -11.61
C SER A 215 -5.30 -2.41 -12.68
N PHE A 216 -4.27 -1.67 -12.30
CA PHE A 216 -3.32 -1.07 -13.24
C PHE A 216 -1.90 -1.03 -12.67
N ALA A 217 -0.92 -1.20 -13.54
CA ALA A 217 0.49 -1.17 -13.19
C ALA A 217 1.21 -0.19 -14.12
N LEU A 218 1.99 0.73 -13.55
CA LEU A 218 2.81 1.65 -14.33
C LEU A 218 3.95 0.87 -15.01
N ALA A 219 4.15 1.13 -16.30
CA ALA A 219 5.27 0.57 -17.03
C ALA A 219 6.59 1.20 -16.55
N ALA A 220 7.69 0.47 -16.66
CA ALA A 220 9.03 1.02 -16.40
C ALA A 220 9.33 2.19 -17.36
N GLY A 221 9.92 3.26 -16.83
CA GLY A 221 10.26 4.48 -17.56
C GLY A 221 9.09 5.44 -17.80
N LEU A 222 7.87 5.08 -17.37
CA LEU A 222 6.70 5.94 -17.48
C LEU A 222 6.68 6.96 -16.31
N GLU A 223 6.89 8.23 -16.60
CA GLU A 223 6.94 9.30 -15.59
C GLU A 223 5.52 9.76 -15.22
N ILE A 224 4.76 8.92 -14.50
CA ILE A 224 3.44 9.27 -13.92
C ILE A 224 3.60 9.47 -12.41
N GLU A 225 3.25 10.63 -11.89
CA GLU A 225 3.39 10.94 -10.47
C GLU A 225 2.22 10.41 -9.63
N ALA A 226 1.02 10.29 -10.21
CA ALA A 226 -0.17 9.83 -9.48
C ALA A 226 -0.95 8.74 -10.24
N LEU A 227 -1.18 7.61 -9.58
CA LEU A 227 -2.08 6.56 -10.02
C LEU A 227 -3.19 6.40 -8.99
N GLU A 228 -4.41 6.79 -9.36
CA GLU A 228 -5.55 6.88 -8.45
C GLU A 228 -6.76 6.14 -9.03
N ILE A 229 -7.58 5.54 -8.17
CA ILE A 229 -8.91 5.09 -8.59
C ILE A 229 -9.78 6.31 -8.92
N ALA A 230 -10.47 6.27 -10.06
CA ALA A 230 -11.23 7.41 -10.60
C ALA A 230 -12.36 7.91 -9.68
N ASP A 231 -12.99 7.00 -8.91
CA ASP A 231 -13.98 7.33 -7.88
C ASP A 231 -13.55 6.70 -6.53
N PRO A 232 -12.54 7.27 -5.85
CA PRO A 232 -11.98 6.68 -4.64
C PRO A 232 -12.97 6.74 -3.46
N ALA A 233 -14.07 7.49 -3.62
CA ALA A 233 -15.14 7.57 -2.64
C ALA A 233 -16.10 6.36 -2.69
N LYS A 234 -16.00 5.47 -3.68
CA LYS A 234 -16.84 4.27 -3.76
C LYS A 234 -15.95 3.04 -3.77
N SER A 235 -16.36 2.00 -3.06
CA SER A 235 -15.74 0.70 -3.25
C SER A 235 -16.10 0.16 -4.64
N SER A 236 -15.12 -0.34 -5.37
CA SER A 236 -15.31 -1.07 -6.63
C SER A 236 -16.01 -2.43 -6.43
N GLY A 237 -16.22 -2.86 -5.18
CA GLY A 237 -16.86 -4.14 -4.83
C GLY A 237 -15.99 -5.37 -5.14
N SER A 238 -14.72 -5.17 -5.48
CA SER A 238 -13.71 -6.19 -5.77
C SER A 238 -12.33 -5.65 -5.44
N THR A 239 -11.37 -6.54 -5.18
CA THR A 239 -10.00 -6.12 -4.88
C THR A 239 -9.37 -5.43 -6.09
N VAL A 240 -8.94 -4.19 -5.89
CA VAL A 240 -8.18 -3.41 -6.87
C VAL A 240 -6.69 -3.55 -6.58
N ARG A 241 -5.86 -3.69 -7.62
CA ARG A 241 -4.40 -3.63 -7.51
C ARG A 241 -3.84 -2.43 -8.26
N LEU A 242 -3.11 -1.58 -7.55
CA LEU A 242 -2.34 -0.48 -8.16
C LEU A 242 -0.86 -0.74 -7.90
N THR A 243 -0.06 -0.71 -8.97
CA THR A 243 1.39 -0.92 -8.90
C THR A 243 2.11 0.27 -9.52
N GLY A 244 2.97 0.92 -8.74
CA GLY A 244 3.88 1.96 -9.20
C GLY A 244 5.05 1.39 -10.01
N ASN A 245 6.07 2.21 -10.24
CA ASN A 245 7.27 1.85 -10.98
C ASN A 245 8.53 2.37 -10.28
N GLU A 246 9.64 2.56 -10.99
CA GLU A 246 10.90 2.98 -10.38
C GLU A 246 10.93 4.44 -9.85
N PHE A 247 9.92 5.24 -10.19
CA PHE A 247 9.81 6.64 -9.77
C PHE A 247 9.00 6.77 -8.50
N ALA A 248 9.05 7.95 -7.87
CA ALA A 248 8.22 8.26 -6.71
C ALA A 248 6.76 8.45 -7.16
N ASN A 249 5.88 7.52 -6.78
CA ASN A 249 4.48 7.55 -7.15
C ASN A 249 3.57 7.82 -5.95
N ARG A 250 2.43 8.45 -6.22
CA ARG A 250 1.30 8.53 -5.31
C ARG A 250 0.25 7.52 -5.75
N LEU A 251 -0.01 6.51 -4.93
CA LEU A 251 -1.04 5.51 -5.15
C LEU A 251 -2.25 5.79 -4.27
N THR A 252 -3.44 5.84 -4.88
CA THR A 252 -4.70 6.02 -4.15
C THR A 252 -5.72 4.96 -4.55
N GLY A 253 -6.05 4.10 -3.60
CA GLY A 253 -7.11 3.11 -3.71
C GLY A 253 -8.52 3.68 -3.58
N ASP A 254 -9.45 2.83 -3.19
CA ASP A 254 -10.86 3.13 -3.00
C ASP A 254 -11.36 2.66 -1.62
N ARG A 255 -12.67 2.65 -1.35
CA ARG A 255 -13.19 2.25 -0.02
C ARG A 255 -13.34 0.74 0.19
N GLY A 256 -12.83 -0.08 -0.72
CA GLY A 256 -12.78 -1.53 -0.55
C GLY A 256 -11.35 -2.03 -0.44
N ASP A 257 -11.20 -3.33 -0.23
CA ASP A 257 -9.89 -3.97 -0.09
C ASP A 257 -8.99 -3.70 -1.31
N ASN A 258 -7.82 -3.10 -1.11
CA ASN A 258 -6.87 -2.77 -2.16
C ASN A 258 -5.51 -3.43 -1.94
N VAL A 259 -4.77 -3.63 -3.03
CA VAL A 259 -3.36 -3.97 -3.00
C VAL A 259 -2.59 -2.84 -3.67
N LEU A 260 -1.81 -2.12 -2.88
CA LEU A 260 -0.99 -1.00 -3.33
C LEU A 260 0.48 -1.40 -3.25
N ASP A 261 1.16 -1.43 -4.38
CA ASP A 261 2.58 -1.74 -4.47
C ASP A 261 3.32 -0.53 -5.03
N GLY A 262 4.13 0.12 -4.18
CA GLY A 262 4.86 1.33 -4.56
C GLY A 262 5.79 1.13 -5.76
N GLY A 263 6.35 -0.09 -5.90
CA GLY A 263 7.40 -0.33 -6.87
C GLY A 263 8.75 0.11 -6.32
N GLY A 264 9.52 0.88 -7.09
CA GLY A 264 10.76 1.49 -6.65
C GLY A 264 10.51 2.87 -6.03
N GLY A 265 11.30 3.89 -6.36
CA GLY A 265 10.94 5.26 -5.94
C GLY A 265 10.95 5.50 -4.43
N ILE A 266 10.23 6.56 -4.00
CA ILE A 266 9.84 6.81 -2.61
C ILE A 266 8.37 7.19 -2.68
N ASP A 267 7.50 6.29 -2.23
CA ASP A 267 6.09 6.36 -2.61
C ASP A 267 5.18 6.86 -1.48
N ILE A 268 3.99 7.29 -1.87
CA ILE A 268 2.89 7.60 -0.96
C ILE A 268 1.70 6.75 -1.35
N MET A 269 1.32 5.81 -0.50
CA MET A 269 0.22 4.88 -0.74
C MET A 269 -0.93 5.14 0.24
N ARG A 270 -2.16 5.19 -0.27
CA ARG A 270 -3.37 5.42 0.53
C ARG A 270 -4.50 4.51 0.06
N GLY A 271 -4.89 3.57 0.90
CA GLY A 271 -5.96 2.60 0.67
C GLY A 271 -7.33 3.23 0.87
N LEU A 272 -7.53 3.94 2.00
CA LEU A 272 -8.75 4.65 2.45
C LEU A 272 -9.60 3.82 3.40
N GLY A 273 -10.22 2.74 2.96
CA GLY A 273 -10.97 1.86 3.86
C GLY A 273 -11.21 0.54 3.17
N GLY A 274 -11.69 -0.45 3.91
CA GLY A 274 -11.49 -1.84 3.51
C GLY A 274 -10.20 -2.38 4.13
N ASN A 275 -9.88 -3.64 3.84
CA ASN A 275 -8.69 -4.30 4.33
C ASN A 275 -7.60 -4.22 3.25
N ASP A 276 -6.68 -3.29 3.41
CA ASP A 276 -5.69 -2.93 2.42
C ASP A 276 -4.35 -3.65 2.65
N THR A 277 -3.63 -3.90 1.55
CA THR A 277 -2.27 -4.44 1.59
C THR A 277 -1.31 -3.50 0.88
N TYR A 278 -0.28 -3.04 1.59
CA TYR A 278 0.76 -2.14 1.10
C TYR A 278 2.07 -2.88 0.93
N THR A 279 2.68 -2.80 -0.25
CA THR A 279 4.04 -3.31 -0.47
C THR A 279 5.03 -2.15 -0.46
N VAL A 280 5.99 -2.22 0.47
CA VAL A 280 6.96 -1.17 0.77
C VAL A 280 8.37 -1.67 0.48
N ASP A 281 9.10 -0.98 -0.40
CA ASP A 281 10.43 -1.38 -0.86
C ASP A 281 11.54 -0.38 -0.44
N LYS A 282 11.16 0.82 0.02
CA LYS A 282 12.06 1.76 0.70
C LYS A 282 11.59 2.06 2.11
N ALA A 283 12.56 2.29 2.99
CA ALA A 283 12.32 2.75 4.35
C ALA A 283 11.67 4.16 4.41
N ARG A 284 11.57 4.86 3.28
CA ARG A 284 10.98 6.20 3.18
C ARG A 284 9.59 6.20 2.52
N ASP A 285 9.10 5.07 2.04
CA ASP A 285 7.72 4.99 1.54
C ASP A 285 6.77 5.32 2.67
N GLN A 286 5.63 5.91 2.33
CA GLN A 286 4.63 6.36 3.27
C GLN A 286 3.32 5.65 3.01
N VAL A 287 2.87 4.89 4.00
CA VAL A 287 1.53 4.33 4.05
C VAL A 287 0.59 5.33 4.74
N ILE A 288 -0.58 5.59 4.20
CA ILE A 288 -1.57 6.50 4.79
C ILE A 288 -2.87 5.75 4.96
N GLU A 289 -3.20 5.49 6.21
CA GLU A 289 -4.45 4.84 6.59
C GLU A 289 -5.51 5.80 7.11
N ALA A 290 -6.77 5.42 6.94
CA ALA A 290 -7.86 6.08 7.63
C ALA A 290 -8.11 5.42 8.99
N LYS A 291 -8.49 6.24 9.97
CA LYS A 291 -8.94 5.73 11.26
C LYS A 291 -10.15 4.80 11.09
N GLY A 292 -10.04 3.56 11.57
CA GLY A 292 -11.04 2.51 11.39
C GLY A 292 -11.26 2.13 9.93
N GLY A 293 -10.22 2.22 9.09
CA GLY A 293 -10.23 1.90 7.67
C GLY A 293 -10.54 0.43 7.40
N GLY A 294 -9.95 -0.48 8.18
CA GLY A 294 -10.23 -1.90 8.14
C GLY A 294 -9.22 -2.69 8.96
N THR A 295 -8.69 -3.77 8.39
CA THR A 295 -7.58 -4.56 8.91
C THR A 295 -6.50 -4.60 7.84
N ASP A 296 -5.47 -3.81 8.05
CA ASP A 296 -4.53 -3.41 7.02
C ASP A 296 -3.16 -4.06 7.26
N THR A 297 -2.49 -4.40 6.16
CA THR A 297 -1.22 -5.12 6.17
C THR A 297 -0.14 -4.35 5.42
N VAL A 298 1.00 -4.13 6.06
CA VAL A 298 2.23 -3.70 5.39
C VAL A 298 3.11 -4.91 5.16
N VAL A 299 3.47 -5.14 3.91
CA VAL A 299 4.45 -6.12 3.45
C VAL A 299 5.70 -5.36 3.02
N THR A 300 6.87 -5.67 3.60
CA THR A 300 8.09 -4.92 3.31
C THR A 300 9.28 -5.81 2.92
N THR A 301 10.16 -5.28 2.07
CA THR A 301 11.41 -5.94 1.66
C THR A 301 12.65 -5.33 2.33
N VAL A 302 12.46 -4.33 3.19
CA VAL A 302 13.51 -3.59 3.89
C VAL A 302 13.24 -3.55 5.40
N SER A 303 14.16 -2.98 6.18
CA SER A 303 13.84 -2.65 7.56
C SER A 303 12.83 -1.51 7.58
N TYR A 304 11.75 -1.66 8.34
CA TYR A 304 10.62 -0.73 8.29
C TYR A 304 10.02 -0.49 9.67
N ALA A 305 9.59 0.74 9.90
CA ALA A 305 8.95 1.17 11.13
C ALA A 305 7.61 1.81 10.80
N LEU A 306 6.55 1.38 11.48
CA LEU A 306 5.25 2.04 11.37
C LEU A 306 5.34 3.46 11.96
N THR A 307 4.70 4.41 11.29
CA THR A 307 4.61 5.78 11.81
C THR A 307 3.55 5.85 12.90
N ALA A 308 3.78 6.70 13.89
CA ALA A 308 2.80 6.95 14.94
C ALA A 308 1.47 7.44 14.36
N GLY A 309 0.36 6.98 14.95
CA GLY A 309 -1.00 7.31 14.55
C GLY A 309 -1.55 6.51 13.37
N GLN A 310 -0.75 5.63 12.74
CA GLN A 310 -1.21 4.73 11.69
C GLN A 310 -1.89 3.50 12.29
N GLU A 311 -3.12 3.21 11.88
CA GLU A 311 -3.86 2.03 12.32
C GLU A 311 -3.58 0.85 11.38
N ILE A 312 -2.35 0.32 11.43
CA ILE A 312 -1.94 -0.90 10.72
C ILE A 312 -1.92 -2.07 11.70
N GLU A 313 -2.59 -3.16 11.36
CA GLU A 313 -2.70 -4.36 12.21
C GLU A 313 -1.58 -5.38 11.97
N ALA A 314 -1.00 -5.42 10.77
CA ALA A 314 0.06 -6.37 10.44
C ALA A 314 1.24 -5.73 9.71
N LEU A 315 2.46 -6.02 10.17
CA LEU A 315 3.71 -5.66 9.50
C LEU A 315 4.54 -6.93 9.28
N GLN A 316 4.85 -7.28 8.03
CA GLN A 316 5.58 -8.51 7.71
C GLN A 316 6.66 -8.32 6.64
N LEU A 317 7.75 -9.09 6.76
CA LEU A 317 8.73 -9.21 5.68
C LEU A 317 8.17 -10.07 4.54
N ALA A 318 8.35 -9.61 3.30
CA ALA A 318 7.80 -10.27 2.11
C ALA A 318 8.36 -11.69 1.89
N ALA A 319 9.65 -11.88 2.18
CA ALA A 319 10.36 -13.13 1.97
C ALA A 319 10.56 -13.86 3.30
N SER A 320 9.57 -14.66 3.73
CA SER A 320 9.62 -15.41 5.00
C SER A 320 10.80 -16.40 5.11
N THR A 321 11.35 -16.85 4.00
CA THR A 321 12.55 -17.72 3.94
C THR A 321 13.84 -16.95 3.61
N GLY A 322 13.76 -15.63 3.44
CA GLY A 322 14.92 -14.78 3.22
C GLY A 322 15.80 -14.72 4.46
N SER A 323 17.12 -14.73 4.27
CA SER A 323 18.11 -14.73 5.37
C SER A 323 18.70 -13.34 5.64
N ALA A 324 18.02 -12.27 5.20
CA ALA A 324 18.50 -10.91 5.37
C ALA A 324 18.15 -10.41 6.77
N ASN A 325 19.11 -9.85 7.49
CA ASN A 325 18.93 -9.30 8.82
C ASN A 325 18.21 -7.95 8.75
N LEU A 326 16.89 -8.00 8.63
CA LEU A 326 16.00 -6.85 8.54
C LEU A 326 15.25 -6.66 9.86
N ASN A 327 14.89 -5.43 10.18
CA ASN A 327 14.25 -5.08 11.44
C ASN A 327 12.84 -4.56 11.20
N LEU A 328 11.93 -4.88 12.12
CA LEU A 328 10.55 -4.40 12.13
C LEU A 328 10.29 -3.64 13.43
N THR A 329 9.60 -2.50 13.32
CA THR A 329 9.18 -1.71 14.46
C THR A 329 7.71 -1.35 14.32
N GLY A 330 6.89 -1.75 15.29
CA GLY A 330 5.49 -1.39 15.40
C GLY A 330 5.30 0.06 15.84
N ASN A 331 4.08 0.41 16.23
CA ASN A 331 3.76 1.75 16.75
C ASN A 331 2.93 1.63 18.04
N GLU A 332 2.17 2.66 18.41
CA GLU A 332 1.41 2.66 19.66
C GLU A 332 0.20 1.71 19.71
N TYR A 333 -0.22 1.16 18.57
CA TYR A 333 -1.33 0.19 18.45
C TYR A 333 -0.84 -1.25 18.54
N GLY A 334 -1.76 -2.21 18.69
CA GLY A 334 -1.39 -3.63 18.72
C GLY A 334 -1.19 -4.19 17.31
N GLN A 335 -0.02 -4.76 17.05
CA GLN A 335 0.37 -5.33 15.76
C GLN A 335 0.66 -6.82 15.80
N THR A 336 0.52 -7.47 14.64
CA THR A 336 1.23 -8.71 14.32
C THR A 336 2.48 -8.38 13.50
N LEU A 337 3.66 -8.65 14.04
CA LEU A 337 4.95 -8.43 13.39
C LEU A 337 5.59 -9.77 12.99
N ILE A 338 5.91 -9.94 11.70
CA ILE A 338 6.47 -11.20 11.17
C ILE A 338 7.77 -10.95 10.42
N GLY A 339 8.87 -11.49 10.94
CA GLY A 339 10.20 -11.46 10.35
C GLY A 339 10.42 -12.42 9.18
N ASN A 340 11.68 -12.80 8.97
CA ASN A 340 12.15 -13.74 7.96
C ASN A 340 13.13 -14.75 8.60
N ALA A 341 13.80 -15.59 7.80
CA ALA A 341 14.77 -16.56 8.32
C ALA A 341 16.16 -15.95 8.66
N GLY A 342 16.28 -14.62 8.70
CA GLY A 342 17.48 -13.89 9.08
C GLY A 342 17.45 -13.46 10.55
N ALA A 343 18.55 -12.93 11.08
CA ALA A 343 18.55 -12.39 12.43
C ALA A 343 17.82 -11.04 12.45
N ASN A 344 16.56 -11.02 12.90
CA ASN A 344 15.70 -9.85 12.95
C ASN A 344 15.71 -9.21 14.33
N ARG A 345 15.67 -7.87 14.37
CA ARG A 345 15.21 -7.15 15.55
C ARG A 345 13.75 -6.74 15.34
N ILE A 346 12.88 -7.26 16.19
CA ILE A 346 11.43 -7.00 16.16
C ILE A 346 11.08 -6.24 17.43
N ASP A 347 10.57 -5.02 17.26
CA ASP A 347 10.15 -4.13 18.35
C ASP A 347 8.64 -3.90 18.22
N GLY A 348 7.86 -4.38 19.19
CA GLY A 348 6.40 -4.22 19.18
C GLY A 348 5.96 -2.76 19.21
N GLY A 349 6.76 -1.89 19.84
CA GLY A 349 6.36 -0.51 20.09
C GLY A 349 5.48 -0.40 21.32
N GLY A 350 4.27 0.13 21.16
CA GLY A 350 3.26 0.23 22.20
C GLY A 350 2.29 -0.95 22.14
N GLY A 351 0.98 -0.70 22.12
CA GLY A 351 0.05 -1.77 21.73
C GLY A 351 -0.01 -2.98 22.67
N ILE A 352 -0.55 -4.08 22.14
CA ILE A 352 -0.38 -5.45 22.65
C ILE A 352 -0.08 -6.26 21.40
N ASP A 353 1.13 -6.78 21.31
CA ASP A 353 1.67 -7.27 20.03
C ASP A 353 1.81 -8.79 19.97
N ILE A 354 1.85 -9.30 18.75
CA ILE A 354 2.24 -10.68 18.43
C ILE A 354 3.47 -10.58 17.52
N MET A 355 4.61 -11.10 17.98
CA MET A 355 5.87 -11.04 17.24
C MET A 355 6.36 -12.44 16.89
N ARG A 356 6.79 -12.63 15.64
CA ARG A 356 7.35 -13.90 15.14
C ARG A 356 8.52 -13.65 14.21
N GLY A 357 9.71 -14.06 14.60
CA GLY A 357 10.96 -13.93 13.85
C GLY A 357 11.07 -14.96 12.74
N LEU A 358 10.70 -16.21 13.02
CA LEU A 358 10.75 -17.41 12.16
C LEU A 358 12.03 -18.22 12.36
N GLY A 359 13.13 -17.85 11.73
CA GLY A 359 14.40 -18.53 11.93
C GLY A 359 15.53 -17.53 11.90
N GLY A 360 16.73 -17.95 12.29
CA GLY A 360 17.77 -16.99 12.62
C GLY A 360 17.77 -16.66 14.10
N ASN A 361 18.69 -15.81 14.53
CA ASN A 361 18.83 -15.42 15.94
C ASN A 361 18.17 -14.06 16.13
N ASP A 362 16.94 -14.08 16.60
CA ASP A 362 16.06 -12.93 16.66
C ASP A 362 16.14 -12.20 18.02
N THR A 363 15.80 -10.92 18.02
CA THR A 363 15.65 -10.13 19.24
C THR A 363 14.30 -9.44 19.26
N TYR A 364 13.46 -9.83 20.23
CA TYR A 364 12.13 -9.27 20.48
C TYR A 364 12.22 -8.19 21.55
N THR A 365 11.64 -7.02 21.30
CA THR A 365 11.47 -5.97 22.31
C THR A 365 10.01 -5.85 22.69
N LEU A 366 9.72 -6.05 23.99
CA LEU A 366 8.37 -6.07 24.56
C LEU A 366 8.18 -4.89 25.51
N ASP A 367 7.02 -4.26 25.48
CA ASP A 367 6.67 -3.15 26.37
C ASP A 367 5.39 -3.40 27.19
N LYS A 368 4.60 -4.43 26.86
CA LYS A 368 3.47 -4.91 27.66
C LYS A 368 3.66 -6.34 28.11
N ALA A 369 3.11 -6.62 29.29
CA ALA A 369 3.05 -7.97 29.85
C ALA A 369 2.16 -8.92 29.03
N ARG A 370 1.35 -8.38 28.10
CA ARG A 370 0.48 -9.15 27.22
C ARG A 370 1.03 -9.36 25.82
N ASP A 371 2.19 -8.78 25.50
CA ASP A 371 2.85 -9.05 24.23
C ASP A 371 3.23 -10.53 24.13
N GLN A 372 3.11 -11.09 22.94
CA GLN A 372 3.34 -12.49 22.67
C GLN A 372 4.48 -12.65 21.68
N VAL A 373 5.44 -13.49 22.03
CA VAL A 373 6.45 -13.97 21.09
C VAL A 373 6.01 -15.34 20.56
N ILE A 374 6.21 -15.62 19.29
CA ILE A 374 5.96 -16.95 18.71
C ILE A 374 7.27 -17.42 18.09
N GLU A 375 7.85 -18.45 18.70
CA GLU A 375 9.07 -19.06 18.23
C GLU A 375 8.84 -20.39 17.53
N ALA A 376 9.68 -20.67 16.54
CA ALA A 376 9.70 -21.96 15.87
C ALA A 376 10.71 -22.89 16.56
N LYS A 377 10.39 -24.18 16.62
CA LYS A 377 11.34 -25.17 17.12
C LYS A 377 12.62 -25.17 16.28
N GLY A 378 13.77 -24.95 16.90
CA GLY A 378 15.06 -24.81 16.24
C GLY A 378 15.17 -23.56 15.35
N GLY A 379 14.45 -22.48 15.71
CA GLY A 379 14.47 -21.18 15.02
C GLY A 379 15.84 -20.52 15.05
N GLY A 380 16.53 -20.56 16.19
CA GLY A 380 17.89 -20.08 16.32
C GLY A 380 18.32 -19.97 17.77
N THR A 381 18.92 -18.84 18.14
CA THR A 381 19.20 -18.46 19.52
C THR A 381 18.62 -17.08 19.75
N ASP A 382 17.50 -17.04 20.45
CA ASP A 382 16.57 -15.91 20.43
C ASP A 382 16.56 -15.20 21.77
N THR A 383 16.38 -13.87 21.70
CA THR A 383 16.44 -12.99 22.86
C THR A 383 15.16 -12.20 23.01
N VAL A 384 14.57 -12.26 24.20
CA VAL A 384 13.53 -11.35 24.64
C VAL A 384 14.14 -10.25 25.49
N VAL A 385 13.90 -9.00 25.11
CA VAL A 385 14.25 -7.79 25.87
C VAL A 385 12.95 -7.10 26.26
N THR A 386 12.68 -6.96 27.56
CA THR A 386 11.40 -6.42 28.05
C THR A 386 11.58 -5.20 28.95
N THR A 387 10.64 -4.27 28.92
CA THR A 387 10.58 -3.13 29.86
C THR A 387 9.62 -3.34 31.03
N VAL A 388 9.00 -4.52 31.12
CA VAL A 388 8.00 -4.87 32.14
C VAL A 388 8.31 -6.23 32.77
N SER A 389 7.62 -6.57 33.85
CA SER A 389 7.66 -7.95 34.37
C SER A 389 7.07 -8.89 33.31
N TYR A 390 7.78 -9.99 33.03
CA TYR A 390 7.43 -10.88 31.93
C TYR A 390 7.72 -12.34 32.27
N ALA A 391 6.87 -13.23 31.77
CA ALA A 391 7.02 -14.66 31.89
C ALA A 391 7.02 -15.28 30.49
N LEU A 392 8.01 -16.13 30.20
CA LEU A 392 8.00 -16.90 28.96
C LEU A 392 6.82 -17.88 28.97
N THR A 393 6.22 -18.07 27.80
CA THR A 393 5.15 -19.07 27.63
C THR A 393 5.78 -20.46 27.47
N ALA A 394 5.11 -21.47 28.00
CA ALA A 394 5.51 -22.86 27.82
C ALA A 394 5.58 -23.22 26.32
N GLY A 395 6.59 -23.99 25.94
CA GLY A 395 6.84 -24.44 24.57
C GLY A 395 7.58 -23.45 23.67
N GLN A 396 7.90 -22.23 24.16
CA GLN A 396 8.72 -21.26 23.43
C GLN A 396 10.21 -21.55 23.64
N GLU A 397 10.96 -21.76 22.56
CA GLU A 397 12.41 -21.98 22.61
C GLU A 397 13.15 -20.62 22.61
N ILE A 398 12.98 -19.83 23.68
CA ILE A 398 13.73 -18.58 23.91
C ILE A 398 14.93 -18.86 24.81
N GLU A 399 16.14 -18.56 24.36
CA GLU A 399 17.37 -18.79 25.15
C GLU A 399 17.71 -17.66 26.10
N ALA A 400 17.33 -16.41 25.81
CA ALA A 400 17.66 -15.27 26.66
C ALA A 400 16.44 -14.39 26.97
N LEU A 401 16.23 -14.10 28.25
CA LEU A 401 15.21 -13.16 28.73
C LEU A 401 15.89 -12.08 29.58
N GLN A 402 15.80 -10.82 29.18
CA GLN A 402 16.46 -9.74 29.92
C GLN A 402 15.61 -8.47 30.04
N LEU A 403 15.78 -7.75 31.15
CA LEU A 403 15.25 -6.40 31.30
C LEU A 403 16.07 -5.41 30.47
N ALA A 404 15.39 -4.52 29.75
CA ALA A 404 16.03 -3.47 28.97
C ALA A 404 16.79 -2.51 29.88
N ALA A 405 17.93 -1.98 29.40
CA ALA A 405 18.74 -1.02 30.16
C ALA A 405 17.96 0.26 30.54
N SER A 406 16.93 0.62 29.76
CA SER A 406 16.03 1.76 30.02
C SER A 406 15.18 1.60 31.28
N THR A 407 15.03 0.39 31.82
CA THR A 407 14.26 0.15 33.05
C THR A 407 14.96 0.61 34.32
N GLY A 408 16.28 0.86 34.27
CA GLY A 408 17.06 1.39 35.40
C GLY A 408 16.93 0.53 36.66
N GLN A 409 16.39 1.12 37.73
CA GLN A 409 16.20 0.49 39.04
C GLN A 409 14.74 0.09 39.31
N ALA A 410 13.92 -0.09 38.26
CA ALA A 410 12.53 -0.50 38.43
C ALA A 410 12.46 -1.93 38.97
N ASN A 411 11.63 -2.15 39.99
CA ASN A 411 11.41 -3.49 40.57
C ASN A 411 10.51 -4.32 39.66
N LEU A 412 11.14 -5.07 38.75
CA LEU A 412 10.47 -5.90 37.74
C LEU A 412 10.90 -7.36 37.90
N ASN A 413 10.04 -8.28 37.45
CA ASN A 413 10.25 -9.72 37.67
C ASN A 413 10.31 -10.46 36.35
N LEU A 414 11.15 -11.48 36.28
CA LEU A 414 11.30 -12.32 35.09
C LEU A 414 11.06 -13.79 35.48
N THR A 415 10.29 -14.48 34.65
CA THR A 415 10.06 -15.92 34.78
C THR A 415 10.41 -16.62 33.46
N GLY A 416 11.28 -17.62 33.55
CA GLY A 416 11.63 -18.52 32.44
C GLY A 416 10.50 -19.49 32.09
N ASN A 417 10.84 -20.58 31.41
CA ASN A 417 9.90 -21.64 31.07
C ASN A 417 10.48 -23.02 31.36
N GLU A 418 10.24 -24.03 30.51
CA GLU A 418 10.77 -25.39 30.68
C GLU A 418 12.12 -25.65 30.01
N PHE A 419 12.66 -24.66 29.30
CA PHE A 419 13.94 -24.72 28.61
C PHE A 419 15.03 -24.03 29.42
N ALA A 420 16.30 -24.24 29.04
CA ALA A 420 17.40 -23.52 29.66
C ALA A 420 17.39 -22.06 29.20
N ASN A 421 17.11 -21.14 30.13
CA ASN A 421 17.08 -19.70 29.86
C ASN A 421 18.25 -18.98 30.54
N ALA A 422 18.83 -18.01 29.85
CA ALA A 422 19.68 -16.97 30.43
C ALA A 422 18.82 -15.78 30.83
N ILE A 423 18.56 -15.62 32.12
CA ILE A 423 17.68 -14.60 32.68
C ILE A 423 18.51 -13.49 33.33
N ARG A 424 18.29 -12.24 32.92
CA ARG A 424 19.03 -11.08 33.43
C ARG A 424 18.11 -9.94 33.88
N GLY A 425 18.23 -9.57 35.15
CA GLY A 425 17.56 -8.44 35.78
C GLY A 425 18.07 -7.06 35.32
N ASN A 426 17.60 -6.02 36.00
CA ASN A 426 18.07 -4.64 35.90
C ASN A 426 18.78 -4.25 37.21
N ASP A 427 18.98 -2.96 37.48
CA ASP A 427 19.66 -2.53 38.73
C ASP A 427 18.66 -2.27 39.88
N GLY A 428 17.44 -2.82 39.77
CA GLY A 428 16.35 -2.73 40.75
C GLY A 428 16.15 -4.05 41.47
N ASN A 429 15.19 -4.12 42.39
CA ASN A 429 14.95 -5.36 43.15
C ASN A 429 14.12 -6.32 42.30
N ASN A 430 14.74 -7.35 41.74
CA ASN A 430 14.10 -8.28 40.83
C ASN A 430 13.73 -9.60 41.51
N VAL A 431 12.62 -10.22 41.08
CA VAL A 431 12.36 -11.65 41.34
C VAL A 431 12.62 -12.41 40.04
N LEU A 432 13.60 -13.31 40.07
CA LEU A 432 14.01 -14.13 38.94
C LEU A 432 13.67 -15.60 39.25
N ASP A 433 12.76 -16.17 38.46
CA ASP A 433 12.39 -17.59 38.54
C ASP A 433 12.75 -18.27 37.22
N GLY A 434 13.75 -19.15 37.22
CA GLY A 434 14.13 -19.94 36.04
C GLY A 434 13.03 -20.90 35.58
N SER A 435 12.12 -21.27 36.49
CA SER A 435 11.15 -22.35 36.33
C SER A 435 11.84 -23.71 36.19
N SER A 436 11.70 -24.42 35.07
CA SER A 436 12.36 -25.72 34.88
C SER A 436 13.44 -25.59 33.81
N GLY A 437 14.54 -26.28 33.95
CA GLY A 437 15.63 -26.14 32.98
C GLY A 437 16.92 -25.90 33.73
N SER A 438 18.04 -25.85 33.02
CA SER A 438 19.31 -25.49 33.67
C SER A 438 19.62 -24.06 33.32
N ASP A 439 19.16 -23.14 34.18
CA ASP A 439 19.10 -21.72 33.87
C ASP A 439 20.36 -20.97 34.30
N ILE A 440 20.58 -19.79 33.72
CA ILE A 440 21.61 -18.84 34.15
C ILE A 440 20.92 -17.58 34.61
N LEU A 441 20.97 -17.30 35.91
CA LEU A 441 20.28 -16.20 36.55
C LEU A 441 21.30 -15.12 36.97
N THR A 442 21.06 -13.88 36.56
CA THR A 442 21.89 -12.71 36.87
C THR A 442 21.00 -11.59 37.40
N GLY A 443 21.11 -11.27 38.69
CA GLY A 443 20.31 -10.23 39.36
C GLY A 443 20.75 -8.82 39.00
N ARG A 444 22.08 -8.61 39.02
CA ARG A 444 22.83 -7.35 38.97
C ARG A 444 22.86 -6.64 40.32
N ALA A 445 22.42 -5.38 40.37
CA ALA A 445 22.40 -4.59 41.59
C ALA A 445 20.96 -4.50 42.05
N GLY A 446 20.74 -4.30 43.34
CA GLY A 446 19.40 -4.34 43.91
C GLY A 446 19.31 -5.46 44.94
N LEU A 447 18.14 -5.60 45.54
CA LEU A 447 17.83 -6.69 46.45
C LEU A 447 17.10 -7.78 45.67
N ASP A 448 17.85 -8.70 45.06
CA ASP A 448 17.29 -9.67 44.12
C ASP A 448 16.83 -10.95 44.81
N ALA A 449 15.84 -11.62 44.22
CA ALA A 449 15.34 -12.90 44.68
C ALA A 449 15.43 -13.95 43.59
N PHE A 450 16.23 -14.99 43.83
CA PHE A 450 16.37 -16.15 42.95
C PHE A 450 15.45 -17.27 43.44
N VAL A 451 14.43 -17.61 42.65
CA VAL A 451 13.34 -18.51 43.04
C VAL A 451 13.59 -19.93 42.52
N PHE A 452 13.39 -20.91 43.40
CA PHE A 452 13.42 -22.34 43.07
C PHE A 452 12.05 -22.95 43.40
N SER A 453 11.22 -23.08 42.37
CA SER A 453 9.79 -23.42 42.47
C SER A 453 9.39 -24.75 41.79
N THR A 454 10.33 -25.42 41.12
CA THR A 454 10.05 -26.62 40.30
C THR A 454 10.77 -27.87 40.80
N LYS A 455 10.39 -29.03 40.25
CA LYS A 455 10.93 -30.33 40.67
C LYS A 455 12.45 -30.41 40.45
N LEU A 456 13.18 -30.73 41.51
CA LEU A 456 14.64 -30.88 41.46
C LEU A 456 15.07 -32.09 40.63
N GLY A 457 16.21 -31.97 39.94
CA GLY A 457 16.80 -33.06 39.17
C GLY A 457 18.04 -32.65 38.40
N ALA A 458 18.75 -33.62 37.81
CA ALA A 458 20.03 -33.36 37.12
C ALA A 458 19.91 -32.47 35.86
N GLY A 459 18.70 -32.31 35.31
CA GLY A 459 18.43 -31.38 34.20
C GLY A 459 17.82 -30.05 34.64
N ASN A 460 17.70 -29.83 35.95
CA ASN A 460 17.13 -28.64 36.56
C ASN A 460 18.09 -28.09 37.63
N VAL A 461 19.27 -27.68 37.18
CA VAL A 461 20.34 -27.17 38.04
C VAL A 461 20.78 -25.81 37.53
N ASP A 462 20.39 -24.78 38.25
CA ASP A 462 20.61 -23.41 37.80
C ASP A 462 21.98 -22.90 38.21
N ARG A 463 22.39 -21.81 37.57
CA ARG A 463 23.58 -21.04 37.90
C ARG A 463 23.18 -19.62 38.25
N ILE A 464 23.53 -19.19 39.46
CA ILE A 464 23.40 -17.79 39.87
C ILE A 464 24.77 -17.14 39.70
N THR A 465 24.86 -16.11 38.88
CA THR A 465 26.15 -15.58 38.42
C THR A 465 26.76 -14.55 39.36
N ASP A 466 25.93 -13.79 40.08
CA ASP A 466 26.35 -12.54 40.73
C ASP A 466 25.79 -12.32 42.14
N PHE A 467 25.30 -13.38 42.80
CA PHE A 467 24.70 -13.31 44.14
C PHE A 467 25.48 -12.43 45.13
N ALA A 468 24.85 -11.40 45.66
CA ALA A 468 25.38 -10.47 46.64
C ALA A 468 24.79 -10.79 48.03
N PRO A 469 25.57 -11.34 48.98
CA PRO A 469 25.09 -11.57 50.35
C PRO A 469 24.60 -10.29 50.99
N VAL A 470 23.58 -10.38 51.86
CA VAL A 470 22.82 -9.26 52.46
C VAL A 470 21.83 -8.59 51.50
N ASP A 471 22.18 -8.44 50.23
CA ASP A 471 21.31 -7.79 49.26
C ASP A 471 20.32 -8.80 48.65
N ASP A 472 20.82 -9.97 48.26
CA ASP A 472 20.05 -10.99 47.55
C ASP A 472 19.46 -12.07 48.47
N THR A 473 18.43 -12.75 47.99
CA THR A 473 17.76 -13.85 48.68
C THR A 473 17.55 -15.03 47.73
N ILE A 474 17.81 -16.24 48.22
CA ILE A 474 17.39 -17.49 47.57
C ILE A 474 16.03 -17.90 48.13
N ARG A 475 15.00 -17.94 47.28
CA ARG A 475 13.64 -18.31 47.66
C ARG A 475 13.34 -19.76 47.28
N LEU A 476 12.88 -20.54 48.24
CA LEU A 476 12.65 -21.97 48.11
C LEU A 476 11.16 -22.27 48.27
N SER A 477 10.51 -22.86 47.27
CA SER A 477 9.08 -23.22 47.39
C SER A 477 8.84 -24.34 48.40
N GLU A 478 7.91 -24.19 49.32
CA GLU A 478 7.55 -25.23 50.30
C GLU A 478 7.00 -26.52 49.64
N ASP A 479 6.41 -26.40 48.45
CA ASP A 479 5.91 -27.54 47.67
C ASP A 479 7.05 -28.44 47.15
N ILE A 480 8.23 -27.87 46.93
CA ILE A 480 9.42 -28.59 46.45
C ILE A 480 10.32 -29.00 47.63
N PHE A 481 10.57 -28.07 48.55
CA PHE A 481 11.46 -28.24 49.68
C PHE A 481 10.70 -28.67 50.94
N THR A 482 9.83 -29.69 50.80
CA THR A 482 8.80 -30.13 51.78
C THR A 482 9.25 -30.42 53.22
N ALA A 483 10.55 -30.67 53.45
CA ALA A 483 11.12 -30.84 54.79
C ALA A 483 11.47 -29.52 55.50
N LEU A 484 11.32 -28.37 54.82
CA LEU A 484 11.47 -27.03 55.36
C LEU A 484 10.11 -26.45 55.75
N GLY A 485 10.10 -25.51 56.71
CA GLY A 485 8.91 -24.74 57.05
C GLY A 485 8.98 -23.35 56.42
N ALA A 486 7.83 -22.80 56.04
CA ALA A 486 7.69 -21.45 55.50
C ALA A 486 8.36 -20.36 56.38
N GLY A 487 8.89 -19.33 55.73
CA GLY A 487 9.58 -18.21 56.35
C GLY A 487 11.12 -18.32 56.29
N PRO A 488 11.84 -17.53 57.12
CA PRO A 488 13.30 -17.55 57.15
C PRO A 488 13.86 -18.95 57.44
N LEU A 489 14.92 -19.34 56.73
CA LEU A 489 15.55 -20.64 56.94
C LEU A 489 16.13 -20.70 58.36
N ARG A 490 15.85 -21.78 59.09
CA ARG A 490 16.44 -21.97 60.44
C ARG A 490 17.93 -22.19 60.32
N ALA A 491 18.72 -21.62 61.24
CA ALA A 491 20.18 -21.80 61.27
C ALA A 491 20.61 -23.28 61.27
N ALA A 492 19.88 -24.14 61.97
CA ALA A 492 20.14 -25.58 62.02
C ALA A 492 19.85 -26.32 60.70
N ALA A 493 19.11 -25.71 59.77
CA ALA A 493 18.79 -26.31 58.48
C ALA A 493 19.84 -26.00 57.39
N PHE A 494 20.78 -25.11 57.65
CA PHE A 494 21.83 -24.72 56.70
C PHE A 494 23.20 -25.28 57.12
N LYS A 495 23.92 -25.89 56.17
CA LYS A 495 25.29 -26.36 56.38
C LYS A 495 26.23 -25.93 55.26
N ASP A 496 27.26 -25.17 55.63
CA ASP A 496 28.43 -24.90 54.78
C ASP A 496 29.44 -26.05 54.92
N LEU A 497 29.60 -26.81 53.83
CA LEU A 497 30.50 -27.97 53.73
C LEU A 497 31.97 -27.58 53.55
N SER A 498 32.25 -26.32 53.18
CA SER A 498 33.63 -25.83 53.00
C SER A 498 34.33 -25.56 54.34
N VAL A 499 33.58 -25.58 55.46
CA VAL A 499 34.14 -25.40 56.79
C VAL A 499 34.88 -26.68 57.21
N ALA A 500 36.15 -26.53 57.60
CA ALA A 500 36.97 -27.65 58.05
C ALA A 500 36.28 -28.45 59.18
N GLY A 501 36.06 -29.74 58.94
CA GLY A 501 35.38 -30.63 59.89
C GLY A 501 33.85 -30.58 59.84
N ALA A 502 33.25 -29.91 58.84
CA ALA A 502 31.81 -29.96 58.61
C ALA A 502 31.31 -31.40 58.52
N LYS A 503 30.22 -31.68 59.23
CA LYS A 503 29.49 -32.95 59.19
C LYS A 503 28.02 -32.64 58.97
N VAL A 504 27.40 -33.36 58.05
CA VAL A 504 25.95 -33.29 57.84
C VAL A 504 25.26 -34.04 58.98
N ASP A 505 24.28 -33.42 59.61
CA ASP A 505 23.47 -33.98 60.68
C ASP A 505 21.98 -33.92 60.33
N ALA A 506 21.15 -34.73 61.01
CA ALA A 506 19.74 -34.94 60.70
C ALA A 506 18.84 -33.68 60.67
N SER A 507 19.34 -32.51 61.06
CA SER A 507 18.65 -31.23 60.93
C SER A 507 19.03 -30.40 59.70
N ASP A 508 20.16 -30.70 59.07
CA ASP A 508 20.62 -30.03 57.85
C ASP A 508 19.70 -30.35 56.67
N ARG A 509 19.36 -29.34 55.87
CA ARG A 509 18.45 -29.48 54.73
C ARG A 509 19.01 -28.79 53.49
N ILE A 510 19.66 -27.65 53.66
CA ILE A 510 20.36 -26.93 52.59
C ILE A 510 21.86 -27.06 52.83
N LEU A 511 22.53 -27.70 51.88
CA LEU A 511 23.97 -27.93 51.90
C LEU A 511 24.63 -27.02 50.87
N TYR A 512 25.64 -26.27 51.28
CA TYR A 512 26.43 -25.42 50.40
C TYR A 512 27.90 -25.85 50.40
N ASP A 513 28.42 -26.21 49.23
CA ASP A 513 29.85 -26.43 49.02
C ASP A 513 30.44 -25.20 48.32
N ARG A 514 31.04 -24.29 49.11
CA ARG A 514 31.63 -23.05 48.59
C ARG A 514 32.83 -23.29 47.67
N ASP A 515 33.50 -24.44 47.76
CA ASP A 515 34.64 -24.71 46.88
C ASP A 515 34.18 -24.98 45.44
N THR A 516 32.96 -25.49 45.28
CA THR A 516 32.33 -25.78 43.98
C THR A 516 31.15 -24.88 43.62
N GLY A 517 30.73 -24.01 44.55
CA GLY A 517 29.50 -23.21 44.46
C GLY A 517 28.21 -24.02 44.59
N ALA A 518 28.27 -25.34 44.83
CA ALA A 518 27.10 -26.20 44.73
C ALA A 518 26.13 -26.03 45.91
N LEU A 519 24.86 -25.78 45.60
CA LEU A 519 23.74 -25.81 46.53
C LEU A 519 22.91 -27.07 46.33
N SER A 520 22.69 -27.81 47.42
CA SER A 520 21.97 -29.08 47.41
C SER A 520 20.93 -29.18 48.50
N TYR A 521 19.82 -29.86 48.21
CA TYR A 521 18.76 -30.17 49.15
C TYR A 521 18.88 -31.60 49.66
N ASP A 522 19.04 -31.76 50.98
CA ASP A 522 19.00 -33.03 51.68
C ASP A 522 17.67 -33.16 52.42
N ALA A 523 16.70 -33.86 51.82
CA ALA A 523 15.36 -33.99 52.38
C ALA A 523 15.33 -34.76 53.71
N ASP A 524 16.25 -35.72 53.92
CA ASP A 524 16.31 -36.51 55.15
C ASP A 524 17.30 -35.95 56.18
N GLY A 525 18.24 -35.10 55.73
CA GLY A 525 19.31 -34.48 56.51
C GLY A 525 20.33 -35.43 57.10
N SER A 526 20.14 -36.73 56.97
CA SER A 526 20.98 -37.72 57.62
C SER A 526 22.28 -37.97 56.84
N GLY A 527 22.42 -37.38 55.65
CA GLY A 527 23.49 -37.69 54.69
C GLY A 527 23.43 -39.14 54.18
N THR A 528 22.36 -39.89 54.48
CA THR A 528 22.17 -41.28 54.02
C THR A 528 21.46 -41.35 52.67
N ALA A 529 20.46 -40.51 52.42
CA ALA A 529 20.03 -40.20 51.06
C ALA A 529 20.99 -39.21 50.40
N LYS A 530 21.10 -39.30 49.07
CA LYS A 530 21.94 -38.38 48.31
C LYS A 530 21.22 -37.03 48.19
N ALA A 531 21.82 -35.98 48.73
CA ALA A 531 21.36 -34.62 48.51
C ALA A 531 21.26 -34.29 47.01
N ILE A 532 20.21 -33.58 46.62
CA ILE A 532 19.94 -33.23 45.23
C ILE A 532 20.45 -31.81 45.00
N LYS A 533 21.45 -31.68 44.12
CA LYS A 533 21.93 -30.37 43.67
C LYS A 533 20.83 -29.66 42.90
N PHE A 534 20.57 -28.40 43.23
CA PHE A 534 19.56 -27.57 42.57
C PHE A 534 20.14 -26.26 42.00
N ALA A 535 21.29 -25.80 42.51
CA ALA A 535 21.94 -24.60 41.98
C ALA A 535 23.46 -24.65 42.11
N VAL A 536 24.12 -23.75 41.38
CA VAL A 536 25.52 -23.36 41.52
C VAL A 536 25.58 -21.85 41.70
N LEU A 537 26.34 -21.41 42.69
CA LEU A 537 26.71 -20.01 42.86
C LEU A 537 28.06 -19.77 42.19
N ASP A 538 28.08 -19.18 41.00
CA ASP A 538 29.30 -19.06 40.18
C ASP A 538 30.36 -18.15 40.82
N ASN A 539 29.93 -17.15 41.60
CA ASN A 539 30.83 -16.25 42.31
C ASN A 539 31.30 -16.79 43.67
N HIS A 540 30.83 -17.99 44.07
CA HIS A 540 31.17 -18.66 45.32
C HIS A 540 30.97 -17.76 46.55
N ALA A 541 29.97 -16.86 46.53
CA ALA A 541 29.70 -15.95 47.63
C ALA A 541 29.50 -16.69 48.97
N LYS A 542 29.84 -16.02 50.07
CA LYS A 542 29.69 -16.60 51.40
C LYS A 542 28.23 -16.50 51.83
N LEU A 543 27.56 -17.64 51.90
CA LEU A 543 26.17 -17.75 52.33
C LEU A 543 26.04 -18.12 53.82
N THR A 544 24.90 -17.75 54.37
CA THR A 544 24.37 -18.15 55.68
C THR A 544 22.90 -18.50 55.54
N HIS A 545 22.27 -19.00 56.62
CA HIS A 545 20.83 -19.22 56.66
C HIS A 545 19.98 -17.96 56.40
N ASP A 546 20.52 -16.75 56.63
CA ASP A 546 19.78 -15.50 56.44
C ASP A 546 19.58 -15.15 54.96
N ASP A 547 20.36 -15.77 54.07
CA ASP A 547 20.27 -15.59 52.61
C ASP A 547 19.16 -16.46 51.98
N PHE A 548 18.41 -17.23 52.79
CA PHE A 548 17.37 -18.16 52.32
C PHE A 548 16.01 -17.87 52.94
N PHE A 549 14.97 -17.93 52.11
CA PHE A 549 13.58 -17.78 52.54
C PHE A 549 12.69 -18.84 51.90
N VAL A 550 11.86 -19.51 52.69
CA VAL A 550 10.93 -20.53 52.21
C VAL A 550 9.56 -19.88 51.95
N VAL A 551 9.08 -20.00 50.71
CA VAL A 551 7.85 -19.34 50.22
C VAL A 551 6.73 -20.30 49.91
#